data_AF-A0A4Y7PFI8-F1
#
_entry.id   AF-A0A4Y7PFI8-F1
#
_cell.length_a   1.000
_cell.length_b   1.000
_cell.length_c   1.000
_cell.angle_alpha   90.00
_cell.angle_beta   90.00
_cell.angle_gamma   90.00
#
_symmetry.space_group_name_H-M   'P 1'
#
loop_
_entity.id
_entity.type
_entity.pdbx_description
1 polymer ?
#
loop_
_entity_poly.entity_id
_entity_poly.type
_entity_poly.pdbx_seq_one_letter_code
_entity_poly.pdbx_strand_id
1 'polypeptide(L)'
;MAKIHRKYKYLGQNWPGSETILELVKRACGLFIWIHTVYLFLKQRDAGARLKTVLSLQTFENAESELDKLYTKALLDHPDISDSVFYDRFQQIVGGMVVLFDPLSSASLDSLLHLSFHSDDIVLSLQSFLHNTDGDIVRFIHPSFPEFLSDKARCQNDRLRIDRNFQHGALAKACLAKMHETLQKNICDLDSSKLHSDIGDLEEQIVRNISEELQYACQYWAHHLSSMSELDADVLELVKRFFNDNLLHGLEILNLLQKMTLTLLSLDLVLAKLENQLIFVVVHIYDSALPFAPKNTPLYKTYLSKWENHIKVLSSTLLQWSALITVCEGHSGSVYYVAFSPDGSKFVSGSGDTTLCLWEAKSGAAIGKPMKGHSDVIYCVAFSPDGSKIVSGSSDNTCSEGPMQCMAVRFLFFFLT
;
A
#
# COMPACT_ATOMS: atom_id res chain seq x y z
N MET A 1 -7.00 30.82 -25.52
CA MET A 1 -6.29 31.71 -26.46
C MET A 1 -6.01 33.12 -25.93
N ALA A 2 -6.98 33.86 -25.35
CA ALA A 2 -6.73 35.21 -24.81
C ALA A 2 -5.55 35.29 -23.79
N LYS A 3 -5.42 34.30 -22.91
CA LYS A 3 -4.28 34.18 -21.98
C LYS A 3 -2.93 33.99 -22.70
N ILE A 4 -2.89 33.29 -23.84
CA ILE A 4 -1.68 33.09 -24.65
C ILE A 4 -1.29 34.39 -25.35
N HIS A 5 -2.26 35.11 -25.93
CA HIS A 5 -2.03 36.42 -26.54
C HIS A 5 -1.47 37.44 -25.53
N ARG A 6 -1.99 37.45 -24.29
CA ARG A 6 -1.43 38.29 -23.20
C ARG A 6 0.03 37.96 -22.88
N LYS A 7 0.43 36.68 -22.97
CA LYS A 7 1.81 36.24 -22.72
C LYS A 7 2.73 36.58 -23.91
N TYR A 8 2.26 36.42 -25.14
CA TYR A 8 3.06 36.56 -26.36
C TYR A 8 2.59 37.75 -27.20
N LYS A 9 3.12 38.94 -26.88
CA LYS A 9 2.73 40.21 -27.50
C LYS A 9 3.06 40.33 -29.00
N TYR A 10 3.93 39.47 -29.53
CA TYR A 10 4.27 39.45 -30.98
C TYR A 10 3.16 38.83 -31.84
N LEU A 11 2.21 38.12 -31.22
CA LEU A 11 1.05 37.55 -31.91
C LEU A 11 0.08 38.68 -32.26
N GLY A 12 -0.47 38.69 -33.48
CA GLY A 12 -1.44 39.71 -33.91
C GLY A 12 -2.72 39.71 -33.05
N GLN A 13 -3.45 40.83 -33.03
CA GLN A 13 -4.66 41.00 -32.21
C GLN A 13 -5.75 39.94 -32.48
N ASN A 14 -5.82 39.43 -33.70
CA ASN A 14 -6.79 38.41 -34.11
C ASN A 14 -6.24 36.97 -34.04
N TRP A 15 -5.04 36.75 -33.49
CA TRP A 15 -4.44 35.41 -33.40
C TRP A 15 -5.23 34.48 -32.45
N PRO A 16 -5.44 33.19 -32.79
CA PRO A 16 -4.96 32.50 -33.99
C PRO A 16 -5.87 32.60 -35.22
N GLY A 17 -6.99 33.33 -35.14
CA GLY A 17 -8.01 33.42 -36.19
C GLY A 17 -9.17 32.45 -35.97
N SER A 18 -10.36 32.81 -36.45
CA SER A 18 -11.59 32.01 -36.30
C SER A 18 -11.50 30.66 -37.02
N GLU A 19 -10.93 30.63 -38.22
CA GLU A 19 -10.72 29.40 -39.00
C GLU A 19 -9.80 28.42 -38.27
N THR A 20 -8.69 28.90 -37.71
CA THR A 20 -7.79 28.06 -36.91
C THR A 20 -8.45 27.54 -35.64
N ILE A 21 -9.31 28.34 -34.98
CA ILE A 21 -10.07 27.87 -33.82
C ILE A 21 -11.02 26.73 -34.24
N LEU A 22 -11.74 26.87 -35.37
CA LEU A 22 -12.63 25.83 -35.88
C LEU A 22 -11.87 24.53 -36.19
N GLU A 23 -10.68 24.64 -36.78
CA GLU A 23 -9.83 23.47 -37.05
C GLU A 23 -9.35 22.78 -35.77
N LEU A 24 -8.96 23.55 -34.74
CA LEU A 24 -8.59 22.99 -33.43
C LEU A 24 -9.78 22.30 -32.75
N VAL A 25 -10.98 22.87 -32.84
CA VAL A 25 -12.21 22.26 -32.29
C VAL A 25 -12.55 20.96 -33.03
N LYS A 26 -12.39 20.95 -34.36
CA LYS A 26 -12.59 19.75 -35.18
C LYS A 26 -11.63 18.63 -34.78
N ARG A 27 -10.34 18.94 -34.61
CA ARG A 27 -9.29 17.97 -34.20
C ARG A 27 -9.48 17.45 -32.79
N ALA A 28 -9.92 18.30 -31.88
CA ALA A 28 -10.24 17.89 -30.52
C ALA A 28 -11.31 16.79 -30.48
N CYS A 29 -12.20 16.76 -31.48
CA CYS A 29 -13.20 15.71 -31.64
C CYS A 29 -14.03 15.46 -30.36
N GLY A 30 -14.35 16.53 -29.62
CA GLY A 30 -15.08 16.48 -28.35
C GLY A 30 -14.22 16.23 -27.11
N LEU A 31 -12.93 15.92 -27.25
CA LEU A 31 -12.02 15.73 -26.14
C LEU A 31 -11.54 17.07 -25.57
N PHE A 32 -12.09 17.43 -24.41
CA PHE A 32 -11.61 18.60 -23.66
C PHE A 32 -10.12 18.49 -23.32
N ILE A 33 -9.65 17.27 -23.00
CA ILE A 33 -8.25 17.00 -22.67
C ILE A 33 -7.29 17.37 -23.81
N TRP A 34 -7.71 17.17 -25.06
CA TRP A 34 -6.92 17.52 -26.23
C TRP A 34 -6.71 19.04 -26.32
N ILE A 35 -7.79 19.83 -26.20
CA ILE A 35 -7.73 21.29 -26.23
C ILE A 35 -6.93 21.83 -25.05
N HIS A 36 -7.10 21.25 -23.87
CA HIS A 36 -6.34 21.63 -22.68
C HIS A 36 -4.84 21.41 -22.86
N THR A 37 -4.45 20.24 -23.39
CA THR A 37 -3.06 19.90 -23.69
C THR A 37 -2.46 20.85 -24.72
N VAL A 38 -3.18 21.16 -25.81
CA VAL A 38 -2.76 22.19 -26.78
C VAL A 38 -2.57 23.54 -26.09
N TYR A 39 -3.53 23.98 -25.27
CA TYR A 39 -3.42 25.25 -24.56
C TYR A 39 -2.16 25.34 -23.69
N LEU A 40 -1.85 24.29 -22.91
CA LEU A 40 -0.65 24.27 -22.06
C LEU A 40 0.64 24.20 -22.90
N PHE A 41 0.66 23.37 -23.94
CA PHE A 41 1.78 23.25 -24.88
C PHE A 41 2.10 24.58 -25.56
N LEU A 42 1.10 25.32 -26.04
CA LEU A 42 1.27 26.66 -26.62
C LEU A 42 1.70 27.69 -25.56
N LYS A 43 1.24 27.55 -24.32
CA LYS A 43 1.55 28.50 -23.25
C LYS A 43 3.02 28.42 -22.84
N GLN A 44 3.67 27.26 -22.92
CA GLN A 44 5.05 27.05 -22.47
C GLN A 44 6.09 27.88 -23.25
N ARG A 45 6.18 27.71 -24.59
CA ARG A 45 7.16 28.38 -25.46
C ARG A 45 6.61 28.60 -26.86
N ASP A 46 7.04 29.68 -27.54
CA ASP A 46 6.72 30.03 -28.93
C ASP A 46 5.36 29.51 -29.45
N ALA A 47 4.28 30.15 -29.00
CA ALA A 47 2.93 29.75 -29.36
C ALA A 47 2.67 29.76 -30.87
N GLY A 48 3.36 30.61 -31.64
CA GLY A 48 3.23 30.66 -33.09
C GLY A 48 3.80 29.41 -33.77
N ALA A 49 5.03 29.04 -33.45
CA ALA A 49 5.67 27.83 -34.00
C ALA A 49 4.94 26.56 -33.54
N ARG A 50 4.62 26.44 -32.26
CA ARG A 50 3.95 25.26 -31.70
C ARG A 50 2.55 25.05 -32.25
N LEU A 51 1.82 26.13 -32.55
CA LEU A 51 0.52 26.01 -33.21
C LEU A 51 0.66 25.40 -34.60
N LYS A 52 1.72 25.74 -35.35
CA LYS A 52 2.02 25.07 -36.64
C LYS A 52 2.37 23.59 -36.44
N THR A 53 3.09 23.24 -35.37
CA THR A 53 3.37 21.84 -35.00
C THR A 53 2.08 21.05 -34.75
N VAL A 54 1.13 21.62 -34.01
CA VAL A 54 -0.19 21.00 -33.76
C VAL A 54 -1.01 20.88 -35.06
N LEU A 55 -1.06 21.92 -35.89
CA LEU A 55 -1.85 21.90 -37.12
C LEU A 55 -1.26 21.00 -38.21
N SER A 56 0.03 20.67 -38.13
CA SER A 56 0.67 19.76 -39.09
C SER A 56 0.40 18.28 -38.79
N LEU A 57 -0.43 17.90 -37.80
CA LEU A 57 -0.80 16.48 -37.62
C LEU A 57 -1.60 16.05 -38.86
N GLN A 58 -1.14 15.03 -39.56
CA GLN A 58 -1.80 14.51 -40.76
C GLN A 58 -2.75 13.36 -40.40
N THR A 59 -3.75 13.18 -41.27
CA THR A 59 -4.78 12.12 -41.26
C THR A 59 -5.54 11.98 -39.94
N PHE A 60 -6.76 12.50 -39.89
CA PHE A 60 -7.67 12.24 -38.77
C PHE A 60 -8.17 10.78 -38.84
N GLU A 61 -8.04 10.03 -37.75
CA GLU A 61 -8.54 8.66 -37.65
C GLU A 61 -9.65 8.56 -36.60
N ASN A 62 -9.28 8.72 -35.33
CA ASN A 62 -10.19 8.73 -34.19
C ASN A 62 -9.64 9.66 -33.08
N ALA A 63 -10.44 9.91 -32.05
CA ALA A 63 -10.11 10.89 -31.01
C ALA A 63 -8.88 10.48 -30.15
N GLU A 64 -8.69 9.19 -29.89
CA GLU A 64 -7.55 8.66 -29.13
C GLU A 64 -6.24 8.79 -29.93
N SER A 65 -6.27 8.43 -31.22
CA SER A 65 -5.19 8.61 -32.18
C SER A 65 -4.78 10.08 -32.29
N GLU A 66 -5.74 11.02 -32.30
CA GLU A 66 -5.40 12.45 -32.30
C GLU A 66 -4.74 12.93 -31.00
N LEU A 67 -5.09 12.35 -29.86
CA LEU A 67 -4.46 12.65 -28.58
C LEU A 67 -3.05 12.07 -28.50
N ASP A 68 -2.86 10.84 -28.94
CA ASP A 68 -1.55 10.16 -28.96
C ASP A 68 -0.56 10.85 -29.93
N LYS A 69 -1.04 11.29 -31.10
CA LYS A 69 -0.23 12.10 -32.02
C LYS A 69 0.13 13.46 -31.41
N LEU A 70 -0.79 14.09 -30.67
CA LEU A 70 -0.52 15.34 -29.96
C LEU A 70 0.56 15.14 -28.88
N TYR A 71 0.45 14.10 -28.06
CA TYR A 71 1.47 13.75 -27.06
C TYR A 71 2.83 13.52 -27.70
N THR A 72 2.88 12.71 -28.75
CA THR A 72 4.12 12.44 -29.50
C THR A 72 4.75 13.72 -30.01
N LYS A 73 4.00 14.58 -30.70
CA LYS A 73 4.55 15.83 -31.23
C LYS A 73 4.97 16.81 -30.15
N ALA A 74 4.21 16.93 -29.06
CA ALA A 74 4.55 17.87 -28.00
C ALA A 74 5.81 17.42 -27.22
N LEU A 75 6.05 16.12 -27.07
CA LEU A 75 7.32 15.59 -26.56
C LEU A 75 8.48 15.79 -27.55
N LEU A 76 8.25 15.53 -28.84
CA LEU A 76 9.26 15.70 -29.89
C LEU A 76 9.62 17.17 -30.21
N ASP A 77 8.80 18.13 -29.78
CA ASP A 77 9.10 19.57 -29.84
C ASP A 77 9.99 20.04 -28.68
N HIS A 78 10.25 19.18 -27.69
CA HIS A 78 11.10 19.54 -26.56
C HIS A 78 12.54 19.87 -27.04
N PRO A 79 13.14 21.00 -26.63
CA PRO A 79 14.44 21.44 -27.15
C PRO A 79 15.56 20.42 -26.92
N ASP A 80 15.51 19.72 -25.79
CA ASP A 80 16.54 18.76 -25.39
C ASP A 80 16.20 17.32 -25.79
N ILE A 81 15.19 17.13 -26.66
CA ILE A 81 14.75 15.78 -27.07
C ILE A 81 15.78 15.00 -27.88
N SER A 82 16.87 15.63 -28.30
CA SER A 82 18.01 14.93 -28.90
C SER A 82 19.11 14.59 -27.89
N ASP A 83 19.05 15.13 -26.68
CA ASP A 83 20.03 14.92 -25.62
C ASP A 83 19.76 13.59 -24.90
N SER A 84 20.76 12.70 -24.88
CA SER A 84 20.67 11.43 -24.14
C SER A 84 20.48 11.65 -22.64
N VAL A 85 21.09 12.71 -22.08
CA VAL A 85 20.95 13.04 -20.65
C VAL A 85 19.49 13.36 -20.34
N PHE A 86 18.81 14.11 -21.21
CA PHE A 86 17.40 14.40 -21.03
C PHE A 86 16.55 13.12 -21.03
N TYR A 87 16.82 12.17 -21.94
CA TYR A 87 16.08 10.90 -21.96
C TYR A 87 16.30 10.07 -20.71
N ASP A 88 17.53 9.98 -20.20
CA ASP A 88 17.81 9.23 -18.98
C ASP A 88 17.07 9.85 -17.79
N ARG A 89 17.11 11.18 -17.66
CA ARG A 89 16.35 11.90 -16.63
C ARG A 89 14.83 11.73 -16.81
N PHE A 90 14.34 11.81 -18.04
CA PHE A 90 12.93 11.58 -18.37
C PHE A 90 12.48 10.18 -17.95
N GLN A 91 13.27 9.14 -18.26
CA GLN A 91 12.97 7.76 -17.89
C GLN A 91 13.02 7.54 -16.36
N GLN A 92 13.91 8.22 -15.64
CA GLN A 92 13.96 8.15 -14.18
C GLN A 92 12.75 8.83 -13.52
N ILE A 93 12.45 10.08 -13.92
CA ILE A 93 11.36 10.85 -13.31
C ILE A 93 10.00 10.37 -13.81
N VAL A 94 9.75 10.51 -15.10
CA VAL A 94 8.43 10.21 -15.69
C VAL A 94 8.17 8.71 -15.65
N GLY A 95 9.20 7.89 -15.92
CA GLY A 95 9.13 6.43 -15.77
C GLY A 95 8.80 5.98 -14.36
N GLY A 96 9.47 6.54 -13.35
CA GLY A 96 9.14 6.30 -11.94
C GLY A 96 7.70 6.72 -11.63
N MET A 97 7.29 7.92 -12.04
CA MET A 97 5.93 8.42 -11.81
C MET A 97 4.83 7.55 -12.42
N VAL A 98 5.05 6.94 -13.60
CA VAL A 98 4.06 6.07 -14.27
C VAL A 98 3.65 4.86 -13.44
N VAL A 99 4.53 4.39 -12.55
CA VAL A 99 4.33 3.18 -11.74
C VAL A 99 4.19 3.48 -10.25
N LEU A 100 4.19 4.76 -9.84
CA LEU A 100 3.89 5.14 -8.46
C LEU A 100 2.47 4.74 -8.08
N PHE A 101 2.29 4.22 -6.86
CA PHE A 101 0.97 3.91 -6.31
C PHE A 101 0.33 5.13 -5.66
N ASP A 102 1.13 5.90 -4.90
CA ASP A 102 0.79 7.22 -4.39
C ASP A 102 1.74 8.28 -4.99
N PRO A 103 1.23 9.47 -5.34
CA PRO A 103 2.06 10.54 -5.86
C PRO A 103 2.94 11.13 -4.75
N LEU A 104 4.14 11.57 -5.12
CA LEU A 104 5.15 12.11 -4.21
C LEU A 104 5.46 13.58 -4.53
N SER A 105 5.98 14.31 -3.54
CA SER A 105 6.61 15.61 -3.78
C SER A 105 7.89 15.50 -4.63
N SER A 106 8.29 16.60 -5.28
CA SER A 106 9.57 16.63 -6.03
C SER A 106 10.75 16.29 -5.13
N ALA A 107 10.77 16.81 -3.90
CA ALA A 107 11.83 16.51 -2.92
C ALA A 107 11.86 15.03 -2.52
N SER A 108 10.70 14.41 -2.29
CA SER A 108 10.62 12.98 -1.97
C SER A 108 10.91 12.09 -3.15
N LEU A 109 10.59 12.49 -4.38
CA LEU A 109 11.04 11.82 -5.62
C LEU A 109 12.56 11.83 -5.74
N ASP A 110 13.18 13.01 -5.56
CA ASP A 110 14.64 13.17 -5.60
C ASP A 110 15.32 12.27 -4.57
N SER A 111 14.77 12.25 -3.34
CA SER A 111 15.30 11.45 -2.24
C SER A 111 15.11 9.95 -2.45
N LEU A 112 13.92 9.51 -2.86
CA LEU A 112 13.61 8.09 -3.04
C LEU A 112 14.45 7.48 -4.16
N LEU A 113 14.54 8.17 -5.30
CA LEU A 113 15.22 7.69 -6.49
C LEU A 113 16.74 7.96 -6.46
N HIS A 114 17.26 8.57 -5.40
CA HIS A 114 18.68 8.96 -5.26
C HIS A 114 19.21 9.72 -6.48
N LEU A 115 18.44 10.72 -6.93
CA LEU A 115 18.78 11.47 -8.13
C LEU A 115 20.00 12.36 -7.91
N SER A 116 20.84 12.45 -8.94
CA SER A 116 21.98 13.37 -8.97
C SER A 116 21.60 14.79 -9.46
N PHE A 117 20.32 15.03 -9.67
CA PHE A 117 19.73 16.26 -10.19
C PHE A 117 18.33 16.45 -9.59
N HIS A 118 17.76 17.64 -9.76
CA HIS A 118 16.42 17.94 -9.26
C HIS A 118 15.34 17.53 -10.27
N SER A 119 14.36 16.75 -9.82
CA SER A 119 13.20 16.35 -10.64
C SER A 119 12.41 17.53 -11.19
N ASP A 120 12.42 18.67 -10.49
CA ASP A 120 11.81 19.93 -10.91
C ASP A 120 12.23 20.37 -12.32
N ASP A 121 13.47 20.09 -12.74
CA ASP A 121 13.93 20.43 -14.09
C ASP A 121 13.07 19.72 -15.17
N ILE A 122 12.74 18.44 -14.94
CA ILE A 122 11.89 17.66 -15.82
C ILE A 122 10.41 18.05 -15.65
N VAL A 123 9.96 18.27 -14.41
CA VAL A 123 8.57 18.66 -14.14
C VAL A 123 8.24 20.01 -14.78
N LEU A 124 9.13 21.00 -14.65
CA LEU A 124 8.95 22.33 -15.23
C LEU A 124 9.03 22.31 -16.75
N SER A 125 9.91 21.49 -17.33
CA SER A 125 10.03 21.37 -18.78
C SER A 125 8.83 20.66 -19.42
N LEU A 126 8.14 19.79 -18.68
CA LEU A 126 6.96 19.02 -19.10
C LEU A 126 5.63 19.52 -18.52
N GLN A 127 5.50 20.81 -18.17
CA GLN A 127 4.27 21.43 -17.62
C GLN A 127 2.98 21.25 -18.44
N SER A 128 3.07 20.74 -19.67
CA SER A 128 1.94 20.40 -20.54
C SER A 128 1.34 19.05 -20.20
N PHE A 129 2.09 18.22 -19.48
CA PHE A 129 1.73 16.85 -19.09
C PHE A 129 1.78 16.65 -17.59
N LEU A 130 2.67 17.37 -16.91
CA LEU A 130 2.87 17.33 -15.48
C LEU A 130 2.40 18.63 -14.85
N HIS A 131 1.88 18.54 -13.64
CA HIS A 131 1.60 19.71 -12.81
C HIS A 131 2.01 19.43 -11.37
N ASN A 132 2.48 20.49 -10.73
CA ASN A 132 2.73 20.51 -9.31
C ASN A 132 1.53 21.17 -8.61
N THR A 133 1.08 20.57 -7.50
CA THR A 133 -0.04 21.08 -6.68
C THR A 133 0.45 21.98 -5.56
N ASP A 134 -0.46 22.65 -4.84
CA ASP A 134 -0.10 23.59 -3.77
C ASP A 134 0.69 22.94 -2.60
N GLY A 135 0.76 21.61 -2.54
CA GLY A 135 1.54 20.84 -1.57
C GLY A 135 2.82 20.21 -2.15
N ASP A 136 3.36 20.74 -3.25
CA ASP A 136 4.56 20.24 -3.94
C ASP A 136 4.44 18.83 -4.57
N ILE A 137 3.24 18.23 -4.53
CA ILE A 137 2.99 16.90 -5.09
C ILE A 137 2.91 16.97 -6.62
N VAL A 138 3.76 16.18 -7.28
CA VAL A 138 3.85 16.09 -8.74
C VAL A 138 2.84 15.07 -9.26
N ARG A 139 2.03 15.47 -10.24
CA ARG A 139 1.02 14.59 -10.86
C ARG A 139 0.97 14.75 -12.37
N PHE A 140 0.48 13.71 -13.04
CA PHE A 140 0.04 13.82 -14.43
C PHE A 140 -1.24 14.64 -14.51
N ILE A 141 -1.31 15.57 -15.45
CA ILE A 141 -2.52 16.37 -15.72
C ILE A 141 -3.68 15.46 -16.14
N HIS A 142 -3.39 14.32 -16.77
CA HIS A 142 -4.42 13.37 -17.19
C HIS A 142 -3.90 11.92 -17.23
N PRO A 143 -4.71 10.92 -16.82
CA PRO A 143 -4.32 9.51 -16.82
C PRO A 143 -3.99 8.92 -18.19
N SER A 144 -4.55 9.44 -19.28
CA SER A 144 -4.27 8.91 -20.62
C SER A 144 -2.82 9.12 -21.10
N PHE A 145 -2.07 10.02 -20.47
CA PHE A 145 -0.66 10.28 -20.82
C PHE A 145 0.28 9.18 -20.30
N PRO A 146 0.29 8.81 -19.00
CA PRO A 146 1.08 7.66 -18.55
C PRO A 146 0.64 6.33 -19.20
N GLU A 147 -0.65 6.17 -19.53
CA GLU A 147 -1.14 5.04 -20.33
C GLU A 147 -0.54 5.02 -21.74
N PHE A 148 -0.55 6.17 -22.44
CA PHE A 148 0.09 6.32 -23.74
C PHE A 148 1.57 5.93 -23.70
N LEU A 149 2.33 6.41 -22.70
CA LEU A 149 3.76 6.11 -22.59
C LEU A 149 4.04 4.63 -22.32
N SER A 150 3.11 3.91 -21.67
CA SER A 150 3.28 2.50 -21.32
C SER A 150 2.84 1.53 -22.44
N ASP A 151 1.94 1.97 -23.32
CA ASP A 151 1.35 1.11 -24.34
C ASP A 151 2.12 1.19 -25.68
N LYS A 152 2.61 0.04 -26.14
CA LYS A 152 3.34 -0.09 -27.41
C LYS A 152 2.48 0.23 -28.64
N ALA A 153 1.17 -0.04 -28.60
CA ALA A 153 0.27 0.26 -29.71
C ALA A 153 0.05 1.77 -29.86
N ARG A 154 0.04 2.49 -28.73
CA ARG A 154 -0.20 3.94 -28.66
C ARG A 154 1.09 4.74 -28.83
N CYS A 155 2.14 4.45 -28.06
CA CYS A 155 3.46 5.09 -28.19
C CYS A 155 4.42 4.26 -29.04
N GLN A 156 4.41 4.53 -30.35
CA GLN A 156 5.28 3.85 -31.33
C GLN A 156 6.74 4.30 -31.28
N ASN A 157 7.06 5.37 -30.54
CA ASN A 157 8.42 5.84 -30.36
C ASN A 157 9.09 5.12 -29.18
N ASP A 158 10.02 4.22 -29.49
CA ASP A 158 10.71 3.41 -28.48
C ASP A 158 11.53 4.23 -27.46
N ARG A 159 11.97 5.45 -27.80
CA ARG A 159 12.70 6.31 -26.84
C ARG A 159 11.79 6.96 -25.80
N LEU A 160 10.53 7.19 -26.17
CA LEU A 160 9.52 7.78 -25.28
C LEU A 160 8.78 6.73 -24.45
N ARG A 161 8.75 5.48 -24.94
CA ARG A 161 8.05 4.38 -24.30
C ARG A 161 8.66 4.04 -22.94
N ILE A 162 7.81 3.77 -21.96
CA ILE A 162 8.19 3.44 -20.59
C ILE A 162 7.90 1.96 -20.35
N ASP A 163 8.95 1.21 -20.00
CA ASP A 163 8.80 -0.18 -19.57
C ASP A 163 8.39 -0.24 -18.09
N ARG A 164 7.10 -0.50 -17.85
CA ARG A 164 6.56 -0.59 -16.48
C ARG A 164 7.27 -1.66 -15.64
N ASN A 165 7.66 -2.80 -16.23
CA ASN A 165 8.30 -3.87 -15.49
C ASN A 165 9.68 -3.43 -14.99
N PHE A 166 10.45 -2.79 -15.87
CA PHE A 166 11.73 -2.16 -15.50
C PHE A 166 11.55 -1.10 -14.40
N GLN A 167 10.57 -0.21 -14.55
CA GLN A 167 10.34 0.87 -13.58
C GLN A 167 9.84 0.36 -12.22
N HIS A 168 9.01 -0.68 -12.17
CA HIS A 168 8.66 -1.35 -10.91
C HIS A 168 9.91 -1.94 -10.24
N GLY A 169 10.81 -2.57 -11.00
CA GLY A 169 12.09 -3.05 -10.47
C GLY A 169 12.97 -1.94 -9.91
N ALA A 170 13.12 -0.82 -10.64
CA ALA A 170 13.88 0.34 -10.19
C ALA A 170 13.32 0.93 -8.88
N LEU A 171 12.00 1.13 -8.79
CA LEU A 171 11.36 1.62 -7.57
C LEU A 171 11.44 0.64 -6.41
N ALA A 172 11.33 -0.67 -6.65
CA ALA A 172 11.51 -1.65 -5.59
C ALA A 172 12.92 -1.59 -4.99
N LYS A 173 13.95 -1.49 -5.84
CA LYS A 173 15.36 -1.31 -5.41
C LYS A 173 15.51 -0.01 -4.61
N ALA A 174 14.96 1.10 -5.10
CA ALA A 174 14.97 2.40 -4.44
C ALA A 174 14.29 2.35 -3.05
N CYS A 175 13.11 1.75 -2.94
CA CYS A 175 12.40 1.60 -1.67
C CYS A 175 13.20 0.76 -0.67
N LEU A 176 13.77 -0.37 -1.11
CA LEU A 176 14.57 -1.24 -0.25
C LEU A 176 15.86 -0.54 0.22
N ALA A 177 16.52 0.21 -0.66
CA ALA A 177 17.70 1.01 -0.32
C ALA A 177 17.35 2.10 0.71
N LYS A 178 16.30 2.89 0.45
CA LYS A 178 15.85 3.94 1.36
C LYS A 178 15.51 3.39 2.75
N MET A 179 14.79 2.27 2.81
CA MET A 179 14.49 1.58 4.06
C MET A 179 15.76 1.07 4.76
N HIS A 180 16.74 0.56 4.02
CA HIS A 180 18.00 0.12 4.62
C HIS A 180 18.79 1.27 5.27
N GLU A 181 18.78 2.45 4.64
CA GLU A 181 19.49 3.64 5.13
C GLU A 181 18.83 4.30 6.35
N THR A 182 17.50 4.22 6.45
CA THR A 182 16.73 5.05 7.40
C THR A 182 16.06 4.28 8.52
N LEU A 183 15.71 2.99 8.31
CA LEU A 183 15.01 2.22 9.32
C LEU A 183 15.94 1.93 10.50
N GLN A 184 15.46 2.32 11.68
CA GLN A 184 16.10 2.07 12.96
C GLN A 184 15.05 1.70 14.00
N LYS A 185 15.49 1.06 15.09
CA LYS A 185 14.62 0.72 16.22
C LYS A 185 14.06 1.99 16.85
N ASN A 186 12.75 2.00 17.12
CA ASN A 186 12.08 3.11 17.79
C ASN A 186 12.31 4.45 17.07
N ILE A 187 12.03 4.51 15.77
CA ILE A 187 12.32 5.67 14.93
C ILE A 187 11.66 6.97 15.44
N CYS A 188 10.52 6.84 16.13
CA CYS A 188 9.79 7.96 16.73
C CYS A 188 10.16 8.24 18.19
N ASP A 189 11.12 7.50 18.78
CA ASP A 189 11.51 7.60 20.19
C ASP A 189 10.33 7.51 21.17
N LEU A 190 9.43 6.56 20.92
CA LEU A 190 8.23 6.35 21.72
C LEU A 190 8.58 5.71 23.06
N ASP A 191 7.87 6.17 24.10
CA ASP A 191 7.93 5.58 25.43
C ASP A 191 7.23 4.21 25.44
N SER A 192 8.02 3.14 25.57
CA SER A 192 7.54 1.75 25.55
C SER A 192 6.62 1.39 26.72
N SER A 193 6.51 2.25 27.74
CA SER A 193 5.60 2.05 28.88
C SER A 193 4.16 2.53 28.62
N LYS A 194 3.93 3.25 27.51
CA LYS A 194 2.62 3.84 27.19
C LYS A 194 1.99 3.16 25.99
N LEU A 195 0.66 3.04 26.01
CA LEU A 195 -0.10 2.68 24.81
C LEU A 195 -0.08 3.86 23.83
N HIS A 196 -0.19 3.58 22.53
CA HIS A 196 -0.29 4.62 21.50
C HIS A 196 -1.44 5.61 21.76
N SER A 197 -2.55 5.13 22.36
CA SER A 197 -3.69 5.97 22.75
C SER A 197 -3.36 7.03 23.80
N ASP A 198 -2.26 6.83 24.54
CA ASP A 198 -1.89 7.62 25.70
C ASP A 198 -0.78 8.63 25.37
N ILE A 199 -0.28 8.63 24.11
CA ILE A 199 0.74 9.55 23.60
C ILE A 199 0.03 10.70 22.88
N GLY A 200 -0.11 11.83 23.57
CA GLY A 200 -0.87 12.99 23.07
C GLY A 200 -0.28 13.70 21.84
N ASP A 201 1.01 13.50 21.54
CA ASP A 201 1.76 14.12 20.45
C ASP A 201 2.22 13.12 19.36
N LEU A 202 1.62 11.92 19.34
CA LEU A 202 2.05 10.83 18.45
C LEU A 202 2.01 11.21 16.96
N GLU A 203 0.98 11.92 16.50
CA GLU A 203 0.86 12.34 15.10
C GLU A 203 1.99 13.30 14.69
N GLU A 204 2.34 14.25 15.55
CA GLU A 204 3.44 15.19 15.29
C GLU A 204 4.80 14.47 15.26
N GLN A 205 5.00 13.50 16.14
CA GLN A 205 6.22 12.68 16.16
C GLN A 205 6.34 11.79 14.93
N ILE A 206 5.23 11.24 14.42
CA ILE A 206 5.20 10.48 13.17
C ILE A 206 5.61 11.37 12.00
N VAL A 207 4.97 12.53 11.84
CA VAL A 207 5.27 13.46 10.73
C VAL A 207 6.72 13.95 10.78
N ARG A 208 7.24 14.19 11.97
CA ARG A 208 8.62 14.68 12.17
C ARG A 208 9.69 13.63 11.89
N ASN A 209 9.44 12.37 12.24
CA ASN A 209 10.45 11.32 12.19
C ASN A 209 10.32 10.38 10.98
N ILE A 210 9.16 10.36 10.30
CA ILE A 210 8.89 9.48 9.17
C ILE A 210 8.59 10.31 7.93
N SER A 211 9.62 10.50 7.08
CA SER A 211 9.51 11.28 5.84
C SER A 211 8.56 10.64 4.82
N GLU A 212 8.01 11.46 3.92
CA GLU A 212 7.04 11.03 2.90
C GLU A 212 7.59 9.87 2.04
N GLU A 213 8.85 9.95 1.59
CA GLU A 213 9.46 8.87 0.81
C GLU A 213 9.70 7.58 1.62
N LEU A 214 9.92 7.69 2.94
CA LEU A 214 10.05 6.51 3.81
C LEU A 214 8.68 5.85 4.02
N GLN A 215 7.63 6.65 4.23
CA GLN A 215 6.25 6.14 4.30
C GLN A 215 5.90 5.39 3.01
N TYR A 216 6.20 5.98 1.86
CA TYR A 216 6.01 5.35 0.55
C TYR A 216 6.79 4.04 0.43
N ALA A 217 8.09 4.07 0.76
CA ALA A 217 8.96 2.91 0.66
C ALA A 217 8.45 1.75 1.52
N CYS A 218 8.08 1.99 2.78
CA CYS A 218 7.54 0.96 3.68
C CYS A 218 6.21 0.39 3.17
N GLN A 219 5.35 1.21 2.59
CA GLN A 219 4.03 0.80 2.13
C GLN A 219 4.07 -0.01 0.83
N TYR A 220 4.91 0.40 -0.14
CA TYR A 220 4.78 -0.04 -1.54
C TYR A 220 5.92 -0.90 -2.08
N TRP A 221 7.04 -1.10 -1.38
CA TRP A 221 8.15 -1.93 -1.86
C TRP A 221 7.67 -3.32 -2.35
N ALA A 222 6.81 -3.98 -1.56
CA ALA A 222 6.28 -5.31 -1.88
C ALA A 222 5.30 -5.26 -3.09
N HIS A 223 4.58 -4.15 -3.27
CA HIS A 223 3.66 -3.97 -4.41
C HIS A 223 4.42 -3.83 -5.72
N HIS A 224 5.54 -3.12 -5.71
CA HIS A 224 6.40 -3.04 -6.89
C HIS A 224 6.94 -4.42 -7.26
N LEU A 225 7.44 -5.20 -6.29
CA LEU A 225 7.89 -6.57 -6.51
C LEU A 225 6.79 -7.52 -7.01
N SER A 226 5.57 -7.40 -6.48
CA SER A 226 4.44 -8.21 -6.93
C SER A 226 4.04 -7.87 -8.38
N SER A 227 4.22 -6.61 -8.80
CA SER A 227 3.90 -6.12 -10.14
C SER A 227 4.93 -6.50 -11.21
N MET A 228 6.13 -6.94 -10.81
CA MET A 228 7.15 -7.41 -11.74
C MET A 228 6.82 -8.82 -12.27
N SER A 229 7.17 -9.11 -13.52
CA SER A 229 7.03 -10.45 -14.09
C SER A 229 7.97 -11.45 -13.42
N GLU A 230 9.23 -11.04 -13.18
CA GLU A 230 10.29 -11.86 -12.61
C GLU A 230 11.14 -11.02 -11.63
N LEU A 231 11.72 -11.67 -10.63
CA LEU A 231 12.63 -11.04 -9.67
C LEU A 231 14.07 -11.30 -10.10
N ASP A 232 14.83 -10.24 -10.39
CA ASP A 232 16.24 -10.36 -10.70
C ASP A 232 17.10 -10.68 -9.45
N ALA A 233 18.33 -11.14 -9.67
CA ALA A 233 19.22 -11.57 -8.58
C ALA A 233 19.56 -10.44 -7.59
N ASP A 234 19.72 -9.21 -8.08
CA ASP A 234 20.05 -8.05 -7.25
C ASP A 234 18.87 -7.69 -6.34
N VAL A 235 17.65 -7.69 -6.88
CA VAL A 235 16.42 -7.50 -6.10
C VAL A 235 16.29 -8.57 -5.04
N LEU A 236 16.54 -9.83 -5.37
CA LEU A 236 16.46 -10.93 -4.42
C LEU A 236 17.47 -10.77 -3.27
N GLU A 237 18.67 -10.27 -3.54
CA GLU A 237 19.67 -9.97 -2.51
C GLU A 237 19.21 -8.83 -1.59
N LEU A 238 18.69 -7.74 -2.15
CA LEU A 238 18.15 -6.61 -1.38
C LEU A 238 16.96 -7.03 -0.50
N VAL A 239 16.07 -7.87 -1.04
CA VAL A 239 14.96 -8.43 -0.28
C VAL A 239 15.49 -9.28 0.88
N LYS A 240 16.41 -10.21 0.63
CA LYS A 240 17.02 -11.03 1.69
C LYS A 240 17.66 -10.18 2.79
N ARG A 241 18.39 -9.12 2.41
CA ARG A 241 18.98 -8.16 3.35
C ARG A 241 17.92 -7.45 4.18
N PHE A 242 16.87 -6.92 3.53
CA PHE A 242 15.75 -6.28 4.22
C PHE A 242 15.10 -7.23 5.24
N PHE A 243 14.83 -8.48 4.86
CA PHE A 243 14.26 -9.48 5.77
C PHE A 243 15.15 -9.76 6.98
N ASN A 244 16.48 -9.69 6.83
CA ASN A 244 17.43 -9.96 7.91
C ASN A 244 17.69 -8.76 8.82
N ASP A 245 17.64 -7.54 8.29
CA ASP A 245 18.12 -6.36 8.99
C ASP A 245 17.02 -5.36 9.36
N ASN A 246 15.98 -5.26 8.54
CA ASN A 246 15.09 -4.10 8.56
C ASN A 246 13.59 -4.46 8.65
N LEU A 247 13.18 -5.72 8.48
CA LEU A 247 11.77 -6.13 8.45
C LEU A 247 10.99 -5.66 9.68
N LEU A 248 11.51 -5.89 10.88
CA LEU A 248 10.80 -5.53 12.12
C LEU A 248 10.59 -4.03 12.25
N HIS A 249 11.60 -3.23 11.87
CA HIS A 249 11.53 -1.78 11.87
C HIS A 249 10.55 -1.26 10.79
N GLY A 250 10.50 -1.91 9.62
CA GLY A 250 9.52 -1.56 8.58
C GLY A 250 8.07 -1.85 9.01
N LEU A 251 7.84 -2.97 9.70
CA LEU A 251 6.53 -3.31 10.25
C LEU A 251 6.11 -2.35 11.39
N GLU A 252 7.05 -1.89 12.21
CA GLU A 252 6.82 -0.86 13.23
C GLU A 252 6.23 0.42 12.59
N ILE A 253 6.87 0.93 11.53
CA ILE A 253 6.38 2.11 10.79
C ILE A 253 4.98 1.86 10.22
N LEU A 254 4.75 0.71 9.58
CA LEU A 254 3.43 0.41 9.00
C LEU A 254 2.31 0.35 10.04
N ASN A 255 2.62 -0.07 11.27
CA ASN A 255 1.66 -0.04 12.36
C ASN A 255 1.40 1.38 12.88
N LEU A 256 2.45 2.20 13.03
CA LEU A 256 2.30 3.60 13.39
C LEU A 256 1.45 4.36 12.38
N LEU A 257 1.63 4.07 11.09
CA LEU A 257 0.83 4.64 10.01
C LEU A 257 -0.56 3.99 9.85
N GLN A 258 -0.83 2.87 10.55
CA GLN A 258 -2.05 2.05 10.40
C GLN A 258 -2.26 1.52 8.97
N LYS A 259 -1.18 1.21 8.24
CA LYS A 259 -1.19 0.79 6.82
C LYS A 259 -0.78 -0.67 6.60
N MET A 260 -0.90 -1.52 7.62
CA MET A 260 -0.47 -2.93 7.58
C MET A 260 -1.15 -3.77 6.49
N THR A 261 -2.45 -3.56 6.26
CA THR A 261 -3.28 -4.47 5.43
C THR A 261 -2.75 -4.61 4.01
N LEU A 262 -2.42 -3.48 3.39
CA LEU A 262 -2.04 -3.43 1.99
C LEU A 262 -0.69 -4.14 1.79
N THR A 263 0.32 -3.81 2.61
CA THR A 263 1.66 -4.40 2.50
C THR A 263 1.67 -5.90 2.77
N LEU A 264 0.85 -6.39 3.71
CA LEU A 264 0.75 -7.83 3.99
C LEU A 264 0.23 -8.63 2.79
N LEU A 265 -0.78 -8.11 2.09
CA LEU A 265 -1.30 -8.76 0.88
C LEU A 265 -0.22 -8.91 -0.19
N SER A 266 0.52 -7.84 -0.48
CA SER A 266 1.62 -7.92 -1.45
C SER A 266 2.79 -8.76 -0.96
N LEU A 267 3.04 -8.80 0.34
CA LEU A 267 4.06 -9.66 0.92
C LEU A 267 3.74 -11.13 0.64
N ASP A 268 2.50 -11.56 0.79
CA ASP A 268 2.09 -12.93 0.48
C ASP A 268 2.36 -13.29 -1.00
N LEU A 269 2.08 -12.37 -1.93
CA LEU A 269 2.41 -12.57 -3.35
C LEU A 269 3.92 -12.67 -3.58
N VAL A 270 4.72 -11.83 -2.91
CA VAL A 270 6.18 -11.87 -3.02
C VAL A 270 6.73 -13.16 -2.40
N LEU A 271 6.19 -13.61 -1.26
CA LEU A 271 6.57 -14.86 -0.61
C LEU A 271 6.23 -16.08 -1.47
N ALA A 272 5.10 -16.05 -2.19
CA ALA A 272 4.75 -17.07 -3.17
C ALA A 272 5.78 -17.13 -4.32
N LYS A 273 6.29 -15.98 -4.78
CA LYS A 273 7.38 -15.90 -5.77
C LYS A 273 8.74 -16.37 -5.22
N LEU A 274 8.92 -16.39 -3.90
CA LEU A 274 10.18 -16.72 -3.22
C LEU A 274 10.28 -18.19 -2.75
N GLU A 275 9.35 -19.08 -3.15
CA GLU A 275 9.34 -20.50 -2.76
C GLU A 275 9.47 -20.74 -1.23
N ASN A 276 8.52 -20.19 -0.46
CA ASN A 276 8.14 -20.65 0.90
C ASN A 276 9.24 -20.75 1.98
N GLN A 277 9.79 -19.61 2.45
CA GLN A 277 10.68 -19.63 3.63
C GLN A 277 10.34 -18.67 4.79
N LEU A 278 9.28 -17.87 4.72
CA LEU A 278 9.14 -16.76 5.68
C LEU A 278 7.68 -16.57 6.12
N ILE A 279 7.34 -17.13 7.28
CA ILE A 279 6.08 -16.86 8.00
C ILE A 279 6.37 -15.74 9.01
N PHE A 280 5.63 -14.62 8.96
CA PHE A 280 5.74 -13.53 9.93
C PHE A 280 4.37 -13.02 10.39
N VAL A 281 4.31 -12.58 11.65
CA VAL A 281 3.12 -12.02 12.32
C VAL A 281 3.45 -10.60 12.82
N VAL A 282 2.42 -9.77 12.90
CA VAL A 282 2.34 -8.31 13.11
C VAL A 282 2.68 -7.83 14.54
N VAL A 283 3.57 -6.83 14.59
CA VAL A 283 3.75 -5.58 15.40
C VAL A 283 3.45 -5.47 16.91
N HIS A 284 4.34 -4.73 17.59
CA HIS A 284 4.58 -4.47 19.03
C HIS A 284 4.92 -5.66 19.91
N ILE A 285 4.60 -6.87 19.49
CA ILE A 285 4.85 -8.03 20.34
C ILE A 285 6.32 -8.44 20.33
N TYR A 286 7.20 -8.02 19.41
CA TYR A 286 8.54 -8.64 19.32
C TYR A 286 9.40 -8.57 20.61
N ASP A 287 9.39 -7.49 21.40
CA ASP A 287 10.14 -7.48 22.69
C ASP A 287 9.60 -8.57 23.65
N SER A 288 8.30 -8.85 23.55
CA SER A 288 7.57 -9.84 24.34
C SER A 288 7.26 -11.18 23.63
N ALA A 289 7.52 -11.33 22.33
CA ALA A 289 7.16 -12.51 21.51
C ALA A 289 8.35 -13.08 20.75
N LEU A 290 9.36 -12.27 20.41
CA LEU A 290 10.59 -12.79 19.82
C LEU A 290 11.25 -13.82 20.76
N PRO A 291 11.31 -13.63 22.09
CA PRO A 291 11.79 -14.67 23.00
C PRO A 291 10.94 -15.95 23.01
N PHE A 292 9.68 -15.85 22.60
CA PHE A 292 8.72 -16.96 22.55
C PHE A 292 8.59 -17.55 21.14
N ALA A 293 9.21 -16.94 20.12
CA ALA A 293 9.27 -17.50 18.78
C ALA A 293 10.09 -18.80 18.80
N PRO A 294 9.76 -19.80 17.97
CA PRO A 294 10.48 -21.05 17.95
C PRO A 294 11.93 -20.86 17.53
N LYS A 295 12.85 -21.46 18.29
CA LYS A 295 14.31 -21.27 18.17
C LYS A 295 14.89 -21.60 16.79
N ASN A 296 14.20 -22.43 16.02
CA ASN A 296 14.63 -22.83 14.68
C ASN A 296 14.21 -21.87 13.56
N THR A 297 13.35 -20.90 13.84
CA THR A 297 12.91 -19.93 12.83
C THR A 297 14.06 -18.98 12.45
N PRO A 298 14.15 -18.56 11.17
CA PRO A 298 15.08 -17.50 10.76
C PRO A 298 14.90 -16.22 11.58
N LEU A 299 13.65 -15.86 11.91
CA LEU A 299 13.32 -14.72 12.77
C LEU A 299 14.06 -14.76 14.11
N TYR A 300 13.94 -15.87 14.86
CA TYR A 300 14.56 -16.01 16.17
C TYR A 300 16.09 -15.94 16.08
N LYS A 301 16.69 -16.65 15.11
CA LYS A 301 18.15 -16.70 14.94
C LYS A 301 18.75 -15.36 14.53
N THR A 302 18.06 -14.63 13.65
CA THR A 302 18.56 -13.38 13.08
C THR A 302 18.37 -12.20 14.03
N TYR A 303 17.23 -12.10 14.72
CA TYR A 303 16.88 -10.90 15.48
C TYR A 303 17.17 -10.99 16.99
N LEU A 304 17.12 -12.19 17.61
CA LEU A 304 17.32 -12.27 19.07
C LEU A 304 18.75 -11.91 19.47
N SER A 305 19.74 -12.28 18.65
CA SER A 305 21.15 -11.95 18.88
C SER A 305 21.43 -10.45 18.77
N LYS A 306 20.61 -9.72 18.01
CA LYS A 306 20.74 -8.26 17.81
C LYS A 306 20.11 -7.44 18.95
N TRP A 307 19.35 -8.06 19.85
CA TRP A 307 18.64 -7.38 20.93
C TRP A 307 19.21 -7.76 22.30
N GLU A 308 19.92 -6.84 22.95
CA GLU A 308 20.66 -7.13 24.21
C GLU A 308 19.76 -7.24 25.45
N ASN A 309 18.61 -6.54 25.48
CA ASN A 309 17.74 -6.42 26.65
C ASN A 309 16.36 -7.09 26.42
N HIS A 310 16.34 -8.40 26.23
CA HIS A 310 15.11 -9.17 26.03
C HIS A 310 14.76 -10.07 27.23
N ILE A 311 13.46 -10.38 27.36
CA ILE A 311 12.97 -11.35 28.34
C ILE A 311 13.61 -12.72 28.04
N LYS A 312 14.34 -13.30 29.00
CA LYS A 312 14.88 -14.66 28.86
C LYS A 312 13.82 -15.69 29.24
N VAL A 313 13.39 -16.48 28.27
CA VAL A 313 12.48 -17.62 28.52
C VAL A 313 13.31 -18.79 29.07
N LEU A 314 13.20 -19.05 30.38
CA LEU A 314 13.97 -20.07 31.09
C LEU A 314 13.59 -21.52 30.70
N SER A 315 12.41 -21.71 30.11
CA SER A 315 11.98 -23.00 29.55
C SER A 315 11.07 -22.78 28.34
N SER A 316 11.61 -22.77 27.12
CA SER A 316 10.81 -22.86 25.90
C SER A 316 11.00 -24.23 25.25
N THR A 317 9.91 -24.98 25.11
CA THR A 317 9.83 -26.30 24.45
C THR A 317 9.35 -26.22 22.99
N LEU A 318 8.89 -25.05 22.53
CA LEU A 318 8.42 -24.85 21.17
C LEU A 318 9.61 -24.69 20.20
N LEU A 319 9.94 -25.77 19.50
CA LEU A 319 10.99 -25.79 18.46
C LEU A 319 10.47 -25.35 17.08
N GLN A 320 9.16 -25.42 16.84
CA GLN A 320 8.50 -25.02 15.58
C GLN A 320 7.08 -24.47 15.84
N TRP A 321 6.57 -23.63 14.93
CA TRP A 321 5.14 -23.30 14.85
C TRP A 321 4.44 -24.45 14.12
N SER A 322 3.76 -25.34 14.83
CA SER A 322 2.87 -26.32 14.20
C SER A 322 1.57 -25.62 13.81
N ALA A 323 1.30 -25.51 12.50
CA ALA A 323 0.10 -24.89 11.95
C ALA A 323 -1.22 -25.57 12.39
N LEU A 324 -1.13 -26.77 12.96
CA LEU A 324 -2.24 -27.48 13.58
C LEU A 324 -1.70 -28.23 14.81
N ILE A 325 -2.10 -27.81 16.01
CA ILE A 325 -1.68 -28.47 17.26
C ILE A 325 -2.63 -29.65 17.56
N THR A 326 -3.94 -29.45 17.43
CA THR A 326 -4.97 -30.47 17.69
C THR A 326 -6.30 -30.08 17.03
N VAL A 327 -7.12 -31.07 16.67
CA VAL A 327 -8.50 -30.88 16.19
C VAL A 327 -9.47 -31.19 17.34
N CYS A 328 -10.36 -30.24 17.65
CA CYS A 328 -11.37 -30.38 18.70
C CYS A 328 -12.71 -30.77 18.07
N GLU A 329 -13.06 -32.06 18.12
CA GLU A 329 -14.32 -32.58 17.57
C GLU A 329 -15.40 -32.66 18.65
N GLY A 330 -16.49 -31.91 18.49
CA GLY A 330 -17.57 -31.92 19.48
C GLY A 330 -18.80 -31.08 19.12
N HIS A 331 -18.65 -30.11 18.22
CA HIS A 331 -19.77 -29.37 17.66
C HIS A 331 -20.32 -30.02 16.39
N SER A 332 -21.65 -30.02 16.24
CA SER A 332 -22.32 -30.46 15.01
C SER A 332 -22.70 -29.30 14.09
N GLY A 333 -22.32 -28.07 14.45
CA GLY A 333 -22.51 -26.85 13.68
C GLY A 333 -21.27 -25.97 13.69
N SER A 334 -21.33 -24.84 12.97
CA SER A 334 -20.24 -23.86 12.93
C SER A 334 -19.99 -23.26 14.32
N VAL A 335 -18.72 -23.20 14.71
CA VAL A 335 -18.28 -22.49 15.93
C VAL A 335 -18.18 -21.00 15.60
N TYR A 336 -18.92 -20.18 16.33
CA TYR A 336 -18.93 -18.73 16.12
C TYR A 336 -18.06 -17.98 17.11
N TYR A 337 -17.89 -18.51 18.34
CA TYR A 337 -17.17 -17.83 19.41
C TYR A 337 -16.34 -18.79 20.25
N VAL A 338 -15.21 -18.30 20.75
CA VAL A 338 -14.31 -19.02 21.67
C VAL A 338 -13.84 -18.05 22.75
N ALA A 339 -13.76 -18.51 24.00
CA ALA A 339 -13.16 -17.76 25.11
C ALA A 339 -12.25 -18.66 25.93
N PHE A 340 -11.09 -18.15 26.34
CA PHE A 340 -10.16 -18.85 27.23
C PHE A 340 -10.45 -18.53 28.70
N SER A 341 -10.18 -19.50 29.58
CA SER A 341 -10.16 -19.24 31.02
C SER A 341 -9.01 -18.28 31.39
N PRO A 342 -9.11 -17.52 32.49
CA PRO A 342 -8.08 -16.57 32.90
C PRO A 342 -6.69 -17.20 33.12
N ASP A 343 -6.66 -18.46 33.56
CA ASP A 343 -5.44 -19.24 33.76
C ASP A 343 -4.93 -19.93 32.47
N GLY A 344 -5.67 -19.80 31.35
CA GLY A 344 -5.37 -20.42 30.06
C GLY A 344 -5.43 -21.95 30.03
N SER A 345 -5.90 -22.60 31.11
CA SER A 345 -5.96 -24.07 31.18
C SER A 345 -7.12 -24.66 30.38
N LYS A 346 -8.17 -23.88 30.15
CA LYS A 346 -9.41 -24.28 29.48
C LYS A 346 -9.84 -23.25 28.47
N PHE A 347 -10.68 -23.66 27.52
CA PHE A 347 -11.43 -22.73 26.69
C PHE A 347 -12.84 -23.25 26.44
N VAL A 348 -13.78 -22.35 26.19
CA VAL A 348 -15.16 -22.68 25.85
C VAL A 348 -15.44 -22.21 24.41
N SER A 349 -16.15 -23.02 23.65
CA SER A 349 -16.65 -22.67 22.31
C SER A 349 -18.17 -22.63 22.29
N GLY A 350 -18.73 -21.66 21.57
CA GLY A 350 -20.17 -21.54 21.30
C GLY A 350 -20.46 -21.75 19.81
N SER A 351 -21.50 -22.53 19.52
CA SER A 351 -21.79 -23.02 18.17
C SER A 351 -23.23 -22.72 17.71
N GLY A 352 -23.43 -22.76 16.40
CA GLY A 352 -24.76 -22.77 15.77
C GLY A 352 -25.59 -24.01 16.07
N ASP A 353 -24.98 -25.05 16.66
CA ASP A 353 -25.70 -26.23 17.16
C ASP A 353 -26.42 -25.99 18.50
N THR A 354 -26.46 -24.75 18.99
CA THR A 354 -27.10 -24.30 20.25
C THR A 354 -26.41 -24.80 21.53
N THR A 355 -25.22 -25.39 21.41
CA THR A 355 -24.45 -25.90 22.56
C THR A 355 -23.14 -25.16 22.79
N LEU A 356 -22.68 -25.21 24.04
CA LEU A 356 -21.32 -24.81 24.39
C LEU A 356 -20.47 -26.04 24.71
N CYS A 357 -19.25 -26.10 24.21
CA CYS A 357 -18.29 -27.14 24.56
C CYS A 357 -17.14 -26.53 25.37
N LEU A 358 -16.78 -27.17 26.47
CA LEU A 358 -15.61 -26.82 27.28
C LEU A 358 -14.47 -27.76 26.91
N TRP A 359 -13.26 -27.22 26.83
CA TRP A 359 -12.08 -27.93 26.34
C TRP A 359 -10.89 -27.70 27.26
N GLU A 360 -10.02 -28.70 27.33
CA GLU A 360 -8.68 -28.57 27.92
C GLU A 360 -7.74 -27.95 26.87
N ALA A 361 -7.14 -26.80 27.17
CA ALA A 361 -6.39 -26.02 26.19
C ALA A 361 -5.13 -26.74 25.66
N LYS A 362 -4.51 -27.60 26.48
CA LYS A 362 -3.28 -28.30 26.10
C LYS A 362 -3.52 -29.53 25.22
N SER A 363 -4.59 -30.27 25.48
CA SER A 363 -4.86 -31.56 24.82
C SER A 363 -5.95 -31.46 23.75
N GLY A 364 -6.72 -30.37 23.72
CA GLY A 364 -7.93 -30.25 22.91
C GLY A 364 -9.05 -31.22 23.31
N ALA A 365 -8.93 -31.90 24.46
CA ALA A 365 -9.95 -32.83 24.92
C ALA A 365 -11.18 -32.10 25.45
N ALA A 366 -12.36 -32.59 25.09
CA ALA A 366 -13.62 -32.07 25.62
C ALA A 366 -13.73 -32.37 27.12
N ILE A 367 -13.96 -31.34 27.93
CA ILE A 367 -14.21 -31.44 29.37
C ILE A 367 -15.71 -31.53 29.59
N GLY A 368 -16.18 -32.75 29.83
CA GLY A 368 -17.59 -33.03 30.08
C GLY A 368 -18.43 -33.09 28.81
N LYS A 369 -19.75 -32.92 28.97
CA LYS A 369 -20.71 -32.95 27.86
C LYS A 369 -21.00 -31.54 27.34
N PRO A 370 -21.38 -31.39 26.06
CA PRO A 370 -21.86 -30.11 25.55
C PRO A 370 -22.96 -29.53 26.44
N MET A 371 -22.75 -28.30 26.90
CA MET A 371 -23.64 -27.57 27.77
C MET A 371 -24.82 -27.06 26.92
N LYS A 372 -26.01 -27.52 27.29
CA LYS A 372 -27.28 -27.16 26.64
C LYS A 372 -28.04 -26.16 27.50
N GLY A 373 -28.80 -25.29 26.85
CA GLY A 373 -29.68 -24.35 27.55
C GLY A 373 -30.25 -23.26 26.65
N HIS A 374 -29.54 -22.93 25.57
CA HIS A 374 -30.06 -22.06 24.51
C HIS A 374 -30.86 -22.86 23.50
N SER A 375 -31.89 -22.23 22.91
CA SER A 375 -32.67 -22.79 21.80
C SER A 375 -32.35 -22.15 20.45
N ASP A 376 -31.35 -21.26 20.42
CA ASP A 376 -30.86 -20.59 19.22
C ASP A 376 -29.32 -20.47 19.24
N VAL A 377 -28.74 -19.93 18.18
CA VAL A 377 -27.30 -19.75 17.99
C VAL A 377 -26.68 -18.96 19.15
N ILE A 378 -25.48 -19.35 19.55
CA ILE A 378 -24.70 -18.66 20.58
C ILE A 378 -23.85 -17.57 19.94
N TYR A 379 -24.07 -16.33 20.38
CA TYR A 379 -23.42 -15.13 19.86
C TYR A 379 -22.31 -14.57 20.75
N CYS A 380 -22.17 -15.06 21.98
CA CYS A 380 -21.04 -14.68 22.82
C CYS A 380 -20.84 -15.70 23.94
N VAL A 381 -19.59 -15.89 24.33
CA VAL A 381 -19.18 -16.71 25.47
C VAL A 381 -18.06 -15.99 26.23
N ALA A 382 -18.07 -16.06 27.56
CA ALA A 382 -17.00 -15.49 28.38
C ALA A 382 -16.84 -16.27 29.70
N PHE A 383 -15.61 -16.31 30.22
CA PHE A 383 -15.33 -16.80 31.57
C PHE A 383 -15.49 -15.67 32.60
N SER A 384 -15.85 -16.03 33.83
CA SER A 384 -15.69 -15.13 34.97
C SER A 384 -14.21 -14.86 35.26
N PRO A 385 -13.88 -13.72 35.89
CA PRO A 385 -12.48 -13.38 36.21
C PRO A 385 -11.76 -14.39 37.11
N ASP A 386 -12.49 -15.14 37.93
CA ASP A 386 -11.98 -16.22 38.77
C ASP A 386 -11.95 -17.59 38.05
N GLY A 387 -12.40 -17.66 36.79
CA GLY A 387 -12.45 -18.88 35.98
C GLY A 387 -13.48 -19.91 36.43
N SER A 388 -14.32 -19.62 37.43
CA SER A 388 -15.27 -20.57 38.02
C SER A 388 -16.60 -20.67 37.27
N LYS A 389 -16.93 -19.68 36.44
CA LYS A 389 -18.20 -19.59 35.72
C LYS A 389 -18.00 -19.27 34.26
N ILE A 390 -19.00 -19.66 33.47
CA ILE A 390 -19.11 -19.30 32.06
C ILE A 390 -20.43 -18.57 31.89
N VAL A 391 -20.41 -17.47 31.13
CA VAL A 391 -21.61 -16.78 30.66
C VAL A 391 -21.73 -16.93 29.14
N SER A 392 -22.93 -17.15 28.66
CA SER A 392 -23.22 -17.27 27.22
C SER A 392 -24.46 -16.48 26.83
N GLY A 393 -24.46 -15.90 25.62
CA GLY A 393 -25.58 -15.12 25.09
C GLY A 393 -26.14 -15.70 23.80
N SER A 394 -27.47 -15.75 23.68
CA SER A 394 -28.20 -16.25 22.50
C SER A 394 -29.46 -15.41 22.24
N SER A 395 -29.97 -15.43 21.01
CA SER A 395 -31.22 -14.77 20.58
C SER A 395 -32.49 -15.56 20.90
N ASP A 396 -32.40 -16.54 21.80
CA ASP A 396 -33.48 -17.48 22.15
C ASP A 396 -34.71 -16.84 22.84
N ASN A 397 -34.73 -15.52 23.04
CA ASN A 397 -35.90 -14.75 23.48
C ASN A 397 -36.45 -13.88 22.34
N THR A 398 -37.41 -14.41 21.58
CA THR A 398 -38.36 -13.59 20.85
C THR A 398 -39.49 -13.20 21.80
N CYS A 399 -39.57 -11.93 22.20
CA CYS A 399 -40.78 -11.40 22.83
C CYS A 399 -41.85 -11.31 21.74
N SER A 400 -42.71 -12.31 21.66
CA SER A 400 -43.74 -12.43 20.64
C SER A 400 -45.04 -11.73 21.02
N GLU A 401 -45.02 -10.43 21.36
CA GLU A 401 -46.22 -9.55 21.28
C GLU A 401 -45.81 -8.07 21.07
N GLY A 402 -46.00 -7.53 19.85
CA GLY A 402 -45.96 -6.08 19.55
C GLY A 402 -45.10 -5.67 18.34
N PRO A 403 -45.41 -4.56 17.63
CA PRO A 403 -44.86 -4.23 16.31
C PRO A 403 -43.45 -3.60 16.31
N MET A 404 -42.63 -3.83 17.34
CA MET A 404 -41.21 -3.46 17.33
C MET A 404 -40.37 -4.65 17.82
N GLN A 405 -39.65 -5.29 16.90
CA GLN A 405 -38.74 -6.39 17.18
C GLN A 405 -37.49 -5.86 17.91
N CYS A 406 -37.47 -5.98 19.24
CA CYS A 406 -36.23 -5.88 20.01
C CYS A 406 -35.68 -7.30 20.19
N MET A 407 -34.48 -7.60 19.67
CA MET A 407 -33.77 -8.85 19.99
C MET A 407 -33.42 -8.84 21.48
N ALA A 408 -34.08 -9.67 22.28
CA ALA A 408 -33.67 -9.90 23.66
C ALA A 408 -32.61 -11.00 23.68
N VAL A 409 -31.41 -10.68 24.18
CA VAL A 409 -30.34 -11.66 24.37
C VAL A 409 -30.51 -12.30 25.74
N ARG A 410 -30.68 -13.63 25.82
CA ARG A 410 -30.68 -14.35 27.10
C ARG A 410 -29.26 -14.70 27.48
N PHE A 411 -28.89 -14.41 28.72
CA PHE A 411 -27.63 -14.87 29.31
C PHE A 411 -27.84 -16.11 30.17
N LEU A 412 -27.05 -17.16 29.94
CA LEU A 412 -26.98 -18.33 30.83
C LEU A 412 -25.65 -18.35 31.57
N PHE A 413 -25.71 -18.71 32.86
CA PHE A 413 -24.52 -18.90 33.70
C PHE A 413 -24.33 -20.38 33.98
N PHE A 414 -23.15 -20.90 33.65
CA PHE A 414 -22.73 -22.26 33.96
C PHE A 414 -21.68 -22.23 35.07
N PHE A 415 -21.82 -23.11 36.05
CA PHE A 415 -20.84 -23.30 37.12
C PHE A 415 -19.91 -24.45 36.75
N LEU A 416 -18.60 -24.24 36.89
CA LEU A 416 -17.58 -25.27 36.72
C LEU A 416 -17.26 -25.86 38.09
N THR A 417 -17.83 -27.03 38.41
CA THR A 417 -17.49 -27.81 39.61
C THR A 417 -16.38 -28.79 39.33
#